data_AF-A0A949NW02-F1
#
_entry.id   AF-A0A949NW02-F1
#
_cell.length_a   1.000
_cell.length_b   1.000
_cell.length_c   1.000
_cell.angle_alpha   90.00
_cell.angle_beta   90.00
_cell.angle_gamma   90.00
#
_symmetry.space_group_name_H-M   'P 1'
#
loop_
_entity.id
_entity.type
_entity.pdbx_description
1 polymer ?
#
loop_
_entity_poly.entity_id
_entity_poly.type
_entity_poly.pdbx_seq_one_letter_code
_entity_poly.pdbx_strand_id
1 'polypeptide(L)'
;MNGLHLSHQCPQCGAPVELDETDRIFSCPFCQVRLFIHAQGPFQYHLRPRIAHPGTLIHVPYWRFRGNAFALGLQSTLHRILDSSLLAVDNPAMPPSLGLRTQAMNLSFVEPATDGLFLPPTMPSSDFKARLLRLIPGLPSQTGPKLTACVGDTLSLIYQPVFQSHELVDAITGEHLGPACIDTEKGGKAGSHLNFSSTLCPNCGWDLTGDRQSLVQTCLHCDTAWEPGPDGGTPITPHFLHTREKPDIYLPFWNLRAKARGFRLQTWADLIRLTNLPRVLLPWMESTAFSFRVPAFKIRPELFLNMAAQVSLYQPHAPELETLPRTPLHPATLPRNEAFEALPVVLGRLTPARKNLFPIIQGGSLRMVEASIEYLPFVEGPREFIQPEMNMAIQKNALHWSTTL
;
A
#
# COMPACT_ATOMS: atom_id res chain seq x y z
N MET A 1 -13.37 1.87 11.65
CA MET A 1 -12.17 2.74 11.71
C MET A 1 -12.39 3.77 10.64
N ASN A 2 -12.56 5.04 11.00
CA ASN A 2 -12.92 6.08 10.04
C ASN A 2 -11.71 6.41 9.18
N GLY A 3 -11.88 6.41 7.86
CA GLY A 3 -10.89 6.94 6.92
C GLY A 3 -10.78 8.45 7.05
N LEU A 4 -9.67 9.00 6.58
CA LEU A 4 -9.53 10.44 6.39
C LEU A 4 -10.43 10.87 5.24
N HIS A 5 -11.29 11.84 5.51
CA HIS A 5 -12.07 12.51 4.48
C HIS A 5 -11.28 13.66 3.89
N LEU A 6 -11.21 13.65 2.55
CA LEU A 6 -10.56 14.63 1.72
C LEU A 6 -11.62 15.48 1.06
N SER A 7 -11.49 16.80 1.17
CA SER A 7 -12.29 17.72 0.38
C SER A 7 -11.51 18.14 -0.87
N HIS A 8 -12.08 17.88 -2.05
CA HIS A 8 -11.49 18.27 -3.33
C HIS A 8 -12.58 18.82 -4.27
N GLN A 9 -12.16 19.53 -5.33
CA GLN A 9 -13.07 20.02 -6.36
C GLN A 9 -12.96 19.15 -7.60
N CYS A 10 -14.08 18.90 -8.28
CA CYS A 10 -14.08 18.15 -9.52
C CYS A 10 -13.26 18.90 -10.57
N PRO A 11 -12.21 18.29 -11.16
CA PRO A 11 -11.41 18.96 -12.19
C PRO A 11 -12.20 19.23 -13.48
N GLN A 12 -13.34 18.56 -13.69
CA GLN A 12 -14.19 18.74 -14.86
C GLN A 12 -15.28 19.82 -14.67
N CYS A 13 -15.93 19.88 -13.51
CA CYS A 13 -17.10 20.76 -13.29
C CYS A 13 -16.98 21.71 -12.10
N GLY A 14 -15.89 21.66 -11.32
CA GLY A 14 -15.67 22.49 -10.15
C GLY A 14 -16.50 22.14 -8.91
N ALA A 15 -17.44 21.19 -9.02
CA ALA A 15 -18.30 20.81 -7.90
C ALA A 15 -17.49 20.17 -6.75
N PRO A 16 -17.86 20.42 -5.49
CA PRO A 16 -17.18 19.82 -4.34
C PRO A 16 -17.42 18.31 -4.29
N VAL A 17 -16.36 17.55 -4.04
CA VAL A 17 -16.41 16.09 -3.91
C VAL A 17 -15.63 15.66 -2.68
N GLU A 18 -16.22 14.73 -1.93
CA GLU A 18 -15.56 14.05 -0.81
C GLU A 18 -14.93 12.74 -1.28
N LEU A 19 -13.67 12.57 -0.93
CA LEU A 19 -12.86 11.39 -1.23
C LEU A 19 -12.33 10.81 0.07
N ASP A 20 -12.09 9.51 0.09
CA ASP A 20 -11.30 8.90 1.13
C ASP A 20 -9.82 8.86 0.70
N GLU A 21 -8.89 8.89 1.66
CA GLU A 21 -7.44 8.81 1.38
C GLU A 21 -7.03 7.58 0.55
N THR A 22 -7.77 6.49 0.66
CA THR A 22 -7.55 5.24 -0.07
C THR A 22 -8.15 5.25 -1.48
N ASP A 23 -8.94 6.27 -1.83
CA ASP A 23 -9.51 6.39 -3.16
C ASP A 23 -8.40 6.56 -4.20
N ARG A 24 -8.56 5.84 -5.30
CA ARG A 24 -7.73 5.86 -6.51
C ARG A 24 -8.57 6.17 -7.75
N ILE A 25 -9.89 6.09 -7.63
CA ILE A 25 -10.86 6.53 -8.62
C ILE A 25 -11.74 7.62 -8.02
N PHE A 26 -11.64 8.78 -8.61
CA PHE A 26 -12.55 9.90 -8.42
C PHE A 26 -13.85 9.64 -9.20
N SER A 27 -15.01 9.80 -8.56
CA SER A 27 -16.31 9.76 -9.24
C SER A 27 -17.13 10.96 -8.81
N CYS A 28 -17.48 11.85 -9.75
CA CYS A 28 -18.24 13.05 -9.45
C CYS A 28 -19.74 12.76 -9.44
N PRO A 29 -20.48 13.02 -8.35
CA PRO A 29 -21.94 12.82 -8.34
C PRO A 29 -22.70 13.87 -9.18
N PHE A 30 -22.04 14.97 -9.57
CA PHE A 30 -22.68 16.06 -10.32
C PHE A 30 -22.58 15.86 -11.83
N CYS A 31 -21.37 15.72 -12.36
CA CYS A 31 -21.15 15.53 -13.80
C CYS A 31 -20.94 14.07 -14.21
N GLN A 32 -20.96 13.12 -13.24
CA GLN A 32 -20.79 11.68 -13.46
C GLN A 32 -19.44 11.27 -14.08
N VAL A 33 -18.47 12.20 -14.15
CA VAL A 33 -17.13 11.87 -14.63
C VAL A 33 -16.43 10.92 -13.65
N ARG A 34 -15.74 9.91 -14.20
CA ARG A 34 -14.90 8.98 -13.46
C ARG A 34 -13.44 9.15 -13.91
N LEU A 35 -12.58 9.53 -12.97
CA LEU A 35 -11.18 9.83 -13.23
C LEU A 35 -10.29 9.02 -12.30
N PHE A 36 -9.13 8.60 -12.79
CA PHE A 36 -8.07 8.08 -11.95
C PHE A 36 -7.41 9.21 -11.18
N ILE A 37 -6.99 8.90 -9.96
CA ILE A 37 -6.16 9.77 -9.13
C ILE A 37 -4.79 9.13 -9.05
N HIS A 38 -3.76 9.82 -9.52
CA HIS A 38 -2.38 9.36 -9.39
C HIS A 38 -1.44 10.51 -9.05
N ALA A 39 -0.31 10.18 -8.45
CA ALA A 39 0.71 11.16 -8.11
C ALA A 39 2.13 10.67 -8.41
N GLN A 40 3.02 11.62 -8.63
CA GLN A 40 4.45 11.35 -8.64
C GLN A 40 4.94 11.25 -7.20
N GLY A 41 5.01 10.02 -6.66
CA GLY A 41 5.40 9.76 -5.28
C GLY A 41 4.20 9.69 -4.32
N PRO A 42 4.43 9.80 -3.00
CA PRO A 42 3.36 9.73 -2.00
C PRO A 42 2.41 10.92 -2.13
N PHE A 43 1.12 10.70 -1.86
CA PHE A 43 0.16 11.80 -1.83
C PHE A 43 0.52 12.82 -0.75
N GLN A 44 0.37 14.09 -1.11
CA GLN A 44 0.65 15.21 -0.22
C GLN A 44 -0.65 15.90 0.15
N TYR A 45 -0.87 16.04 1.45
CA TYR A 45 -2.05 16.65 2.03
C TYR A 45 -1.64 17.79 2.96
N HIS A 46 -2.53 18.73 3.20
CA HIS A 46 -2.35 19.73 4.24
C HIS A 46 -3.61 19.86 5.10
N LEU A 47 -3.40 20.25 6.35
CA LEU A 47 -4.46 20.76 7.21
C LEU A 47 -4.72 22.22 6.85
N ARG A 48 -6.00 22.62 6.83
CA ARG A 48 -6.35 24.01 6.57
C ARG A 48 -6.15 24.84 7.84
N PRO A 49 -5.50 26.02 7.76
CA PRO A 49 -5.44 26.94 8.88
C PRO A 49 -6.87 27.34 9.29
N ARG A 50 -7.12 27.43 10.60
CA ARG A 50 -8.43 27.79 11.18
C ARG A 50 -8.44 29.17 11.84
N ILE A 51 -7.27 29.79 11.97
CA ILE A 51 -7.11 31.12 12.54
C ILE A 51 -6.44 32.05 11.52
N ALA A 52 -6.68 33.35 11.68
CA ALA A 52 -5.92 34.38 10.99
C ALA A 52 -4.78 34.85 11.89
N HIS A 53 -3.61 35.12 11.31
CA HIS A 53 -2.45 35.63 12.02
C HIS A 53 -1.57 36.43 11.04
N PRO A 54 -0.93 37.54 11.48
CA PRO A 54 -0.12 38.39 10.58
C PRO A 54 1.24 37.80 10.21
N GLY A 55 1.67 36.73 10.88
CA GLY A 55 2.93 36.03 10.58
C GLY A 55 2.90 35.27 9.25
N THR A 56 4.07 34.84 8.80
CA THR A 56 4.22 34.02 7.59
C THR A 56 3.60 32.64 7.80
N LEU A 57 2.70 32.22 6.91
CA LEU A 57 2.13 30.87 6.92
C LEU A 57 3.16 29.87 6.37
N ILE A 58 3.48 28.85 7.16
CA ILE A 58 4.41 27.78 6.84
C ILE A 58 3.72 26.43 7.05
N HIS A 59 3.93 25.52 6.12
CA HIS A 59 3.44 24.15 6.14
C HIS A 59 4.58 23.21 6.47
N VAL A 60 4.50 22.59 7.65
CA VAL A 60 5.53 21.69 8.20
C VAL A 60 5.18 20.23 7.91
N PRO A 61 6.07 19.44 7.26
CA PRO A 61 5.76 18.09 6.81
C PRO A 61 5.83 17.04 7.92
N TYR A 62 4.89 16.12 7.90
CA TYR A 62 4.84 14.90 8.69
C TYR A 62 4.66 13.71 7.77
N TRP A 63 5.50 12.69 7.92
CA TRP A 63 5.24 11.40 7.29
C TRP A 63 4.11 10.71 8.05
N ARG A 64 3.12 10.18 7.33
CA ARG A 64 2.10 9.30 7.90
C ARG A 64 2.13 7.94 7.22
N PHE A 65 2.01 6.91 8.03
CA PHE A 65 1.78 5.54 7.58
C PHE A 65 0.52 5.02 8.24
N ARG A 66 -0.36 4.48 7.41
CA ARG A 66 -1.41 3.55 7.81
C ARG A 66 -1.02 2.18 7.27
N GLY A 67 -1.47 1.08 7.87
CA GLY A 67 -1.32 -0.26 7.28
C GLY A 67 -0.69 -1.29 8.21
N ASN A 68 -0.35 -2.46 7.65
CA ASN A 68 0.19 -3.58 8.41
C ASN A 68 1.70 -3.42 8.60
N ALA A 69 2.15 -3.52 9.83
CA ALA A 69 3.55 -3.62 10.17
C ALA A 69 3.86 -5.01 10.71
N PHE A 70 4.94 -5.60 10.22
CA PHE A 70 5.40 -6.93 10.54
C PHE A 70 6.79 -6.87 11.14
N ALA A 71 7.00 -7.64 12.20
CA ALA A 71 8.31 -7.93 12.72
C ALA A 71 8.42 -9.40 13.05
N LEU A 72 9.27 -10.09 12.29
CA LEU A 72 9.54 -11.49 12.43
C LEU A 72 10.83 -11.68 13.23
N GLY A 73 10.69 -12.23 14.44
CA GLY A 73 11.81 -12.69 15.25
C GLY A 73 12.08 -14.20 15.05
N LEU A 74 13.10 -14.70 15.75
CA LEU A 74 13.50 -16.11 15.70
C LEU A 74 12.40 -17.07 16.18
N GLN A 75 11.67 -16.69 17.23
CA GLN A 75 10.65 -17.54 17.87
C GLN A 75 9.23 -16.99 17.78
N SER A 76 9.07 -15.73 17.39
CA SER A 76 7.77 -15.05 17.41
C SER A 76 7.58 -14.19 16.18
N THR A 77 6.31 -13.96 15.85
CA THR A 77 5.88 -13.09 14.76
C THR A 77 5.01 -12.01 15.38
N LEU A 78 5.50 -10.78 15.42
CA LEU A 78 4.71 -9.64 15.84
C LEU A 78 4.13 -8.97 14.61
N HIS A 79 2.86 -8.59 14.70
CA HIS A 79 2.21 -7.83 13.65
C HIS A 79 1.21 -6.86 14.27
N ARG A 80 1.02 -5.70 13.63
CA ARG A 80 0.08 -4.69 14.10
C ARG A 80 -0.41 -3.85 12.93
N ILE A 81 -1.65 -3.40 12.98
CA ILE A 81 -2.14 -2.32 12.13
C ILE A 81 -1.70 -1.01 12.78
N LEU A 82 -0.88 -0.23 12.07
CA LEU A 82 -0.42 1.07 12.52
C LEU A 82 -1.19 2.16 11.79
N ASP A 83 -1.45 3.25 12.50
CA ASP A 83 -1.81 4.55 11.95
C ASP A 83 -1.02 5.56 12.77
N SER A 84 0.05 6.10 12.19
CA SER A 84 0.98 6.96 12.93
C SER A 84 1.62 7.97 12.01
N SER A 85 1.81 9.17 12.55
CA SER A 85 2.54 10.25 11.89
C SER A 85 3.78 10.63 12.69
N LEU A 86 4.85 11.00 12.00
CA LEU A 86 6.09 11.50 12.59
C LEU A 86 6.55 12.76 11.85
N LEU A 87 7.06 13.73 12.60
CA LEU A 87 7.64 14.95 12.04
C LEU A 87 8.76 14.57 11.04
N ALA A 88 8.67 15.10 9.83
CA ALA A 88 9.59 14.79 8.73
C ALA A 88 10.77 15.78 8.61
N VAL A 89 10.86 16.73 9.53
CA VAL A 89 11.95 17.71 9.67
C VAL A 89 12.52 17.70 11.08
N ASP A 90 13.74 18.19 11.25
CA ASP A 90 14.31 18.39 12.58
C ASP A 90 13.90 19.76 13.10
N ASN A 91 12.89 19.80 13.98
CA ASN A 91 12.46 21.01 14.65
C ASN A 91 11.92 20.68 16.05
N PRO A 92 12.62 21.05 17.13
CA PRO A 92 12.23 20.71 18.50
C PRO A 92 11.00 21.49 19.00
N ALA A 93 10.63 22.61 18.38
CA ALA A 93 9.42 23.36 18.73
C ALA A 93 8.15 22.69 18.20
N MET A 94 8.28 21.83 17.19
CA MET A 94 7.14 21.13 16.59
C MET A 94 6.80 19.86 17.37
N PRO A 95 5.50 19.52 17.53
CA PRO A 95 5.12 18.26 18.14
C PRO A 95 5.65 17.08 17.32
N PRO A 96 6.07 15.97 17.95
CA PRO A 96 6.70 14.85 17.26
C PRO A 96 5.73 14.06 16.36
N SER A 97 4.42 14.21 16.54
CA SER A 97 3.36 13.59 15.74
C SER A 97 2.16 14.53 15.61
N LEU A 98 1.27 14.27 14.65
CA LEU A 98 0.00 14.99 14.50
C LEU A 98 -1.09 14.51 15.49
N GLY A 99 -0.79 13.50 16.32
CA GLY A 99 -1.77 12.91 17.24
C GLY A 99 -3.05 12.47 16.54
N LEU A 100 -4.21 12.83 17.11
CA LEU A 100 -5.53 12.49 16.57
C LEU A 100 -6.02 13.43 15.46
N ARG A 101 -5.23 14.45 15.07
CA ARG A 101 -5.65 15.43 14.05
C ARG A 101 -5.92 14.75 12.70
N THR A 102 -5.14 13.72 12.38
CA THR A 102 -5.31 12.89 11.17
C THR A 102 -6.51 11.96 11.23
N GLN A 103 -7.30 11.96 12.31
CA GLN A 103 -8.52 11.17 12.44
C GLN A 103 -9.75 12.05 12.71
N ALA A 104 -9.53 13.29 13.17
CA ALA A 104 -10.59 14.22 13.58
C ALA A 104 -10.78 15.41 12.62
N MET A 105 -9.92 15.57 11.61
CA MET A 105 -9.93 16.73 10.71
C MET A 105 -9.93 16.32 9.24
N ASN A 106 -10.65 17.10 8.43
CA ASN A 106 -10.61 16.95 6.97
C ASN A 106 -9.26 17.46 6.43
N LEU A 107 -8.70 16.71 5.51
CA LEU A 107 -7.49 17.05 4.79
C LEU A 107 -7.83 17.61 3.40
N SER A 108 -6.89 18.32 2.79
CA SER A 108 -6.97 18.76 1.40
C SER A 108 -5.67 18.42 0.69
N PHE A 109 -5.73 18.13 -0.61
CA PHE A 109 -4.52 17.96 -1.41
C PHE A 109 -3.71 19.25 -1.43
N VAL A 110 -2.39 19.12 -1.45
CA VAL A 110 -1.51 20.24 -1.75
C VAL A 110 -1.61 20.54 -3.25
N GLU A 111 -2.03 21.76 -3.57
CA GLU A 111 -2.21 22.24 -4.94
C GLU A 111 -1.33 23.47 -5.19
N PRO A 112 -0.97 23.81 -6.44
CA PRO A 112 -0.12 24.97 -6.73
C PRO A 112 -0.69 26.30 -6.22
N ALA A 113 -2.01 26.37 -6.04
CA ALA A 113 -2.72 27.52 -5.51
C ALA A 113 -2.80 27.55 -3.97
N THR A 114 -2.31 26.52 -3.27
CA THR A 114 -2.33 26.48 -1.80
C THR A 114 -1.36 27.52 -1.23
N ASP A 115 -1.90 28.43 -0.40
CA ASP A 115 -1.13 29.51 0.22
C ASP A 115 -0.11 29.01 1.26
N GLY A 116 0.97 29.78 1.39
CA GLY A 116 2.03 29.56 2.38
C GLY A 116 3.32 28.94 1.81
N LEU A 117 4.31 28.78 2.68
CA LEU A 117 5.59 28.16 2.36
C LEU A 117 5.61 26.69 2.79
N PHE A 118 5.96 25.79 1.90
CA PHE A 118 6.00 24.35 2.16
C PHE A 118 7.44 23.89 2.39
N LEU A 119 7.71 23.34 3.58
CA LEU A 119 9.03 22.79 3.87
C LEU A 119 9.17 21.39 3.23
N PRO A 120 10.29 21.08 2.57
CA PRO A 120 10.56 19.72 2.13
C PRO A 120 10.85 18.81 3.33
N PRO A 121 10.46 17.52 3.30
CA PRO A 121 10.87 16.57 4.32
C PRO A 121 12.39 16.36 4.26
N THR A 122 13.08 16.49 5.40
CA THR A 122 14.51 16.17 5.50
C THR A 122 14.75 14.72 5.90
N MET A 123 13.76 14.07 6.52
CA MET A 123 13.78 12.64 6.82
C MET A 123 13.31 11.83 5.60
N PRO A 124 14.12 10.88 5.08
CA PRO A 124 13.67 9.95 4.05
C PRO A 124 12.58 9.00 4.56
N SER A 125 11.73 8.52 3.65
CA SER A 125 10.66 7.58 3.98
C SER A 125 11.16 6.23 4.52
N SER A 126 12.37 5.79 4.14
CA SER A 126 13.03 4.60 4.68
C SER A 126 13.31 4.73 6.17
N ASP A 127 13.79 5.89 6.59
CA ASP A 127 14.14 6.18 7.98
C ASP A 127 12.88 6.32 8.83
N PHE A 128 11.84 6.93 8.25
CA PHE A 128 10.51 6.95 8.84
C PHE A 128 9.96 5.54 9.08
N LYS A 129 9.97 4.64 8.07
CA LYS A 129 9.56 3.23 8.23
C LYS A 129 10.37 2.53 9.33
N ALA A 130 11.68 2.75 9.39
CA ALA A 130 12.54 2.19 10.42
C ALA A 130 12.19 2.69 11.84
N ARG A 131 11.87 3.98 12.01
CA ARG A 131 11.41 4.55 13.28
C ARG A 131 10.01 4.03 13.66
N LEU A 132 9.10 3.97 12.70
CA LEU A 132 7.74 3.48 12.88
C LEU A 132 7.72 2.03 13.40
N LEU A 133 8.56 1.16 12.84
CA LEU A 133 8.65 -0.24 13.28
C LEU A 133 9.00 -0.34 14.77
N ARG A 134 9.79 0.59 15.33
CA ARG A 134 10.13 0.62 16.77
C ARG A 134 8.91 0.88 17.67
N LEU A 135 7.81 1.40 17.13
CA LEU A 135 6.56 1.62 17.85
C LEU A 135 5.71 0.35 18.02
N ILE A 136 6.09 -0.76 17.38
CA ILE A 136 5.43 -2.06 17.60
C ILE A 136 5.70 -2.51 19.04
N PRO A 137 4.67 -2.65 19.90
CA PRO A 137 4.85 -3.10 21.28
C PRO A 137 5.50 -4.48 21.32
N GLY A 138 6.46 -4.66 22.24
CA GLY A 138 7.25 -5.89 22.35
C GLY A 138 8.38 -6.02 21.33
N LEU A 139 8.46 -5.15 20.31
CA LEU A 139 9.61 -5.15 19.39
C LEU A 139 10.92 -4.71 20.07
N PRO A 140 10.95 -3.64 20.89
CA PRO A 140 12.19 -3.23 21.58
C PRO A 140 12.73 -4.31 22.52
N SER A 141 11.85 -5.15 23.07
CA SER A 141 12.18 -6.22 24.03
C SER A 141 12.75 -7.48 23.36
N GLN A 142 12.62 -7.62 22.04
CA GLN A 142 13.22 -8.76 21.33
C GLN A 142 14.71 -8.49 21.05
N THR A 143 15.58 -9.33 21.61
CA THR A 143 17.00 -9.37 21.28
C THR A 143 17.26 -10.25 20.05
N GLY A 144 18.20 -9.84 19.19
CA GLY A 144 18.61 -10.61 18.01
C GLY A 144 18.09 -10.09 16.66
N PRO A 145 18.48 -10.76 15.54
CA PRO A 145 18.12 -10.34 14.20
C PRO A 145 16.62 -10.47 13.94
N LYS A 146 16.08 -9.61 13.07
CA LYS A 146 14.66 -9.54 12.73
C LYS A 146 14.48 -9.20 11.26
N LEU A 147 13.39 -9.71 10.68
CA LEU A 147 12.90 -9.28 9.39
C LEU A 147 11.67 -8.42 9.59
N THR A 148 11.61 -7.27 8.92
CA THR A 148 10.51 -6.32 9.08
C THR A 148 9.95 -5.93 7.73
N ALA A 149 8.65 -5.67 7.70
CA ALA A 149 7.99 -5.14 6.51
C ALA A 149 6.83 -4.24 6.94
N CYS A 150 6.55 -3.22 6.14
CA CYS A 150 5.35 -2.40 6.23
C CYS A 150 4.58 -2.59 4.93
N VAL A 151 3.33 -3.07 5.00
CA VAL A 151 2.55 -3.49 3.84
C VAL A 151 1.12 -3.00 4.01
N GLY A 152 0.51 -2.47 2.96
CA GLY A 152 -0.94 -2.33 2.91
C GLY A 152 -1.47 -1.00 3.39
N ASP A 153 -0.77 0.11 3.19
CA ASP A 153 -1.45 1.39 3.00
C ASP A 153 -0.56 2.57 2.54
N THR A 154 -1.28 3.65 2.23
CA THR A 154 -0.89 5.00 1.88
C THR A 154 0.18 5.55 2.83
N LEU A 155 1.44 5.49 2.38
CA LEU A 155 2.45 6.43 2.84
C LEU A 155 2.09 7.80 2.27
N SER A 156 1.77 8.75 3.14
CA SER A 156 1.42 10.12 2.77
C SER A 156 2.28 11.13 3.49
N LEU A 157 2.40 12.31 2.89
CA LEU A 157 2.99 13.48 3.52
C LEU A 157 1.85 14.40 3.94
N ILE A 158 1.75 14.70 5.24
CA ILE A 158 0.74 15.61 5.78
C ILE A 158 1.42 16.86 6.31
N TYR A 159 0.98 18.01 5.82
CA TYR A 159 1.48 19.31 6.20
C TYR A 159 0.62 19.93 7.31
N GLN A 160 1.26 20.23 8.43
CA GLN A 160 0.65 21.02 9.51
C GLN A 160 0.93 22.51 9.27
N PRO A 161 -0.10 23.36 9.18
CA PRO A 161 0.09 24.79 9.05
C PRO A 161 0.49 25.41 10.39
N VAL A 162 1.49 26.28 10.35
CA VAL A 162 1.95 27.11 11.46
C VAL A 162 2.21 28.52 10.97
N PHE A 163 2.00 29.51 11.83
CA PHE A 163 2.41 30.88 11.56
C PHE A 163 3.75 31.16 12.24
N GLN A 164 4.65 31.85 11.55
CA GLN A 164 5.89 32.33 12.12
C GLN A 164 5.98 33.87 12.07
N SER A 165 6.22 34.48 13.23
CA SER A 165 6.67 35.87 13.37
C SER A 165 7.91 35.91 14.27
N HIS A 166 7.79 36.41 15.49
CA HIS A 166 8.78 36.23 16.56
C HIS A 166 8.65 34.87 17.26
N GLU A 167 7.47 34.26 17.14
CA GLU A 167 7.13 32.95 17.71
C GLU A 167 6.50 32.06 16.63
N LEU A 168 6.48 30.76 16.90
CA LEU A 168 5.70 29.77 16.18
C LEU A 168 4.34 29.62 16.83
N VAL A 169 3.29 29.73 16.02
CA VAL A 169 1.90 29.59 16.45
C VAL A 169 1.25 28.49 15.62
N ASP A 170 0.59 27.53 16.28
CA ASP A 170 -0.20 26.50 15.62
C ASP A 170 -1.38 27.15 14.87
N ALA A 171 -1.44 27.02 13.54
CA ALA A 171 -2.47 27.69 12.75
C ALA A 171 -3.86 27.01 12.85
N ILE A 172 -3.97 25.92 13.60
CA ILE A 172 -5.22 25.20 13.87
C ILE A 172 -5.77 25.62 15.23
N THR A 173 -4.95 25.61 16.28
CA THR A 173 -5.38 25.84 17.66
C THR A 173 -5.10 27.26 18.17
N GLY A 174 -4.13 27.96 17.57
CA GLY A 174 -3.61 29.24 18.06
C GLY A 174 -2.64 29.12 19.23
N GLU A 175 -2.23 27.91 19.58
CA GLU A 175 -1.26 27.69 20.66
C GLU A 175 0.15 28.13 20.26
N HIS A 176 0.87 28.74 21.20
CA HIS A 176 2.28 29.09 21.03
C HIS A 176 3.12 27.82 21.15
N LEU A 177 3.86 27.49 20.09
CA LEU A 177 4.71 26.30 20.00
C LEU A 177 6.14 26.57 20.48
N GLY A 178 6.59 27.83 20.43
CA GLY A 178 7.92 28.24 20.86
C GLY A 178 8.44 29.46 20.09
N PRO A 179 9.72 29.84 20.27
CA PRO A 179 10.33 30.92 19.50
C PRO A 179 10.41 30.57 18.01
N ALA A 180 10.40 31.59 17.15
CA ALA A 180 10.61 31.43 15.71
C ALA A 180 11.94 30.74 15.42
N CYS A 181 11.89 29.60 14.75
CA CYS A 181 13.07 28.76 14.49
C CYS A 181 13.06 28.10 13.11
N ILE A 182 12.03 28.33 12.29
CA ILE A 182 11.95 27.81 10.94
C ILE A 182 12.67 28.75 9.97
N ASP A 183 13.64 28.20 9.27
CA ASP A 183 14.27 28.85 8.13
C ASP A 183 13.32 28.87 6.93
N THR A 184 12.75 30.05 6.64
CA THR A 184 11.79 30.24 5.55
C THR A 184 12.42 30.11 4.17
N GLU A 185 13.75 30.24 4.03
CA GLU A 185 14.43 30.12 2.73
C GLU A 185 14.42 28.68 2.21
N LYS A 186 14.27 27.70 3.12
CA LYS A 186 14.08 26.28 2.75
C LYS A 186 12.66 25.98 2.27
N GLY A 187 11.72 26.90 2.47
CA GLY A 187 10.34 26.75 2.06
C GLY A 187 10.15 27.04 0.58
N GLY A 188 9.42 26.16 -0.11
CA GLY A 188 8.98 26.37 -1.49
C GLY A 188 7.53 26.80 -1.58
N LYS A 189 7.10 27.20 -2.79
CA LYS A 189 5.67 27.25 -3.10
C LYS A 189 5.10 25.83 -3.14
N ALA A 190 3.80 25.70 -2.89
CA ALA A 190 3.09 24.45 -3.11
C ALA A 190 3.29 23.95 -4.55
N GLY A 191 3.57 22.66 -4.70
CA GLY A 191 3.60 21.99 -6.00
C GLY A 191 2.41 21.05 -6.16
N SER A 192 1.86 20.92 -7.38
CA SER A 192 0.95 19.81 -7.66
C SER A 192 1.77 18.56 -7.94
N HIS A 193 1.47 17.50 -7.20
CA HIS A 193 1.87 16.16 -7.60
C HIS A 193 0.67 15.32 -8.07
N LEU A 194 -0.54 15.88 -8.06
CA LEU A 194 -1.77 15.20 -8.37
C LEU A 194 -2.11 15.31 -9.86
N ASN A 195 -2.40 14.18 -10.48
CA ASN A 195 -2.79 14.07 -11.87
C ASN A 195 -4.07 13.25 -11.97
N PHE A 196 -4.86 13.59 -12.98
CA PHE A 196 -6.11 12.91 -13.30
C PHE A 196 -6.08 12.39 -14.73
N SER A 197 -6.45 11.13 -14.90
CA SER A 197 -6.63 10.51 -16.21
C SER A 197 -8.01 9.88 -16.34
N SER A 198 -8.53 9.80 -17.57
CA SER A 198 -9.86 9.23 -17.82
C SER A 198 -9.89 7.73 -17.49
N THR A 199 -11.01 7.25 -16.94
CA THR A 199 -11.26 5.80 -16.77
C THR A 199 -11.72 5.12 -18.08
N LEU A 200 -11.11 5.51 -19.20
CA LEU A 200 -11.36 4.93 -20.52
C LEU A 200 -10.21 4.01 -20.90
N CYS A 201 -10.53 2.87 -21.51
CA CYS A 201 -9.57 1.87 -21.94
C CYS A 201 -8.69 2.45 -23.06
N PRO A 202 -7.35 2.56 -22.87
CA PRO A 202 -6.45 3.09 -23.90
C PRO A 202 -6.49 2.29 -25.22
N ASN A 203 -6.84 0.99 -25.16
CA ASN A 203 -6.93 0.13 -26.33
C ASN A 203 -8.21 0.29 -27.17
N CYS A 204 -9.38 0.52 -26.55
CA CYS A 204 -10.66 0.47 -27.28
C CYS A 204 -11.65 1.60 -26.94
N GLY A 205 -11.30 2.50 -26.03
CA GLY A 205 -12.12 3.66 -25.64
C GLY A 205 -13.34 3.35 -24.77
N TRP A 206 -13.62 2.09 -24.44
CA TRP A 206 -14.68 1.72 -23.50
C TRP A 206 -14.33 2.03 -22.05
N ASP A 207 -15.35 2.18 -21.22
CA ASP A 207 -15.18 2.39 -19.79
C ASP A 207 -14.42 1.23 -19.12
N LEU A 208 -13.47 1.59 -18.28
CA LEU A 208 -12.77 0.68 -17.40
C LEU A 208 -13.59 0.43 -16.12
N THR A 209 -13.59 -0.83 -15.70
CA THR A 209 -14.29 -1.30 -14.51
C THR A 209 -13.32 -1.46 -13.34
N GLY A 210 -13.69 -0.90 -12.18
CA GLY A 210 -12.92 -0.97 -10.94
C GLY A 210 -13.61 -0.20 -9.83
N ASP A 211 -13.44 -0.69 -8.60
CA ASP A 211 -13.91 -0.02 -7.37
C ASP A 211 -13.06 1.21 -7.02
N ARG A 212 -13.56 2.12 -6.18
CA ARG A 212 -12.90 3.40 -5.82
C ARG A 212 -11.45 3.23 -5.39
N GLN A 213 -11.11 2.17 -4.67
CA GLN A 213 -9.74 1.92 -4.18
C GLN A 213 -8.90 1.04 -5.12
N SER A 214 -9.45 0.62 -6.25
CA SER A 214 -8.81 -0.36 -7.12
C SER A 214 -7.63 0.24 -7.88
N LEU A 215 -6.49 -0.41 -7.75
CA LEU A 215 -5.23 -0.12 -8.45
C LEU A 215 -5.14 -0.84 -9.79
N VAL A 216 -6.06 -1.77 -10.06
CA VAL A 216 -6.16 -2.49 -11.33
C VAL A 216 -7.58 -2.35 -11.82
N GLN A 217 -7.73 -1.89 -13.06
CA GLN A 217 -9.00 -1.84 -13.73
C GLN A 217 -9.02 -2.76 -14.94
N THR A 218 -10.21 -3.23 -15.29
CA THR A 218 -10.41 -4.19 -16.37
C THR A 218 -11.35 -3.61 -17.43
N CYS A 219 -11.06 -3.89 -18.69
CA CYS A 219 -11.94 -3.59 -19.81
C CYS A 219 -12.70 -4.85 -20.21
N LEU A 220 -13.98 -4.90 -19.86
CA LEU A 220 -14.87 -6.03 -20.17
C LEU A 220 -15.21 -6.18 -21.66
N HIS A 221 -14.83 -5.22 -22.50
CA HIS A 221 -15.08 -5.21 -23.95
C HIS A 221 -13.93 -5.82 -24.75
N CYS A 222 -12.68 -5.51 -24.42
CA CYS A 222 -11.50 -6.04 -25.14
C CYS A 222 -10.60 -6.91 -24.27
N ASP A 223 -11.08 -7.34 -23.10
CA ASP A 223 -10.44 -8.28 -22.19
C ASP A 223 -9.03 -7.86 -21.71
N THR A 224 -8.81 -6.56 -21.49
CA THR A 224 -7.52 -6.01 -21.03
C THR A 224 -7.57 -5.54 -19.58
N ALA A 225 -6.41 -5.43 -18.92
CA ALA A 225 -6.28 -4.82 -17.60
C ALA A 225 -5.19 -3.75 -17.56
N TRP A 226 -5.39 -2.75 -16.71
CA TRP A 226 -4.59 -1.54 -16.66
C TRP A 226 -4.35 -1.11 -15.21
N GLU A 227 -3.09 -0.79 -14.89
CA GLU A 227 -2.76 0.01 -13.71
C GLU A 227 -2.81 1.52 -14.06
N PRO A 228 -3.18 2.40 -13.12
CA PRO A 228 -3.14 3.85 -13.31
C PRO A 228 -1.76 4.34 -13.76
N GLY A 229 -1.73 5.32 -14.66
CA GLY A 229 -0.51 5.92 -15.18
C GLY A 229 -0.76 7.26 -15.87
N PRO A 230 0.30 8.04 -16.13
CA PRO A 230 0.19 9.38 -16.70
C PRO A 230 -0.48 9.42 -18.08
N ASP A 231 -0.32 8.37 -18.89
CA ASP A 231 -0.84 8.32 -20.27
C ASP A 231 -2.13 7.47 -20.39
N GLY A 232 -2.95 7.44 -19.34
CA GLY A 232 -4.20 6.66 -19.33
C GLY A 232 -4.06 5.21 -18.86
N GLY A 233 -2.86 4.81 -18.43
CA GLY A 233 -2.61 3.56 -17.72
C GLY A 233 -1.44 2.76 -18.29
N THR A 234 -0.84 1.92 -17.45
CA THR A 234 0.16 0.92 -17.89
C THR A 234 -0.57 -0.42 -18.08
N PRO A 235 -0.47 -1.05 -19.26
CA PRO A 235 -1.08 -2.36 -19.48
C PRO A 235 -0.43 -3.37 -18.54
N ILE A 236 -1.25 -4.23 -17.95
CA ILE A 236 -0.80 -5.38 -17.18
C ILE A 236 -1.44 -6.64 -17.73
N THR A 237 -0.76 -7.77 -17.61
CA THR A 237 -1.32 -9.08 -17.98
C THR A 237 -2.06 -9.66 -16.78
N PRO A 238 -3.40 -9.75 -16.82
CA PRO A 238 -4.15 -10.45 -15.79
C PRO A 238 -4.22 -11.94 -16.14
N HIS A 239 -4.00 -12.79 -15.17
CA HIS A 239 -4.12 -14.24 -15.31
C HIS A 239 -5.27 -14.72 -14.44
N PHE A 240 -6.22 -15.45 -15.00
CA PHE A 240 -7.37 -15.97 -14.25
C PHE A 240 -7.26 -17.48 -14.17
N LEU A 241 -7.12 -18.02 -12.97
CA LEU A 241 -7.06 -19.46 -12.81
C LEU A 241 -8.44 -20.08 -12.99
N HIS A 242 -8.50 -21.14 -13.77
CA HIS A 242 -9.70 -21.96 -13.90
C HIS A 242 -9.97 -22.77 -12.64
N THR A 243 -11.24 -23.11 -12.41
CA THR A 243 -11.70 -24.05 -11.37
C THR A 243 -12.82 -24.91 -11.95
N ARG A 244 -12.95 -26.14 -11.44
CA ARG A 244 -14.02 -27.07 -11.85
C ARG A 244 -15.41 -26.59 -11.42
N GLU A 245 -15.48 -25.96 -10.26
CA GLU A 245 -16.71 -25.40 -9.71
C GLU A 245 -16.92 -23.99 -10.25
N LYS A 246 -18.18 -23.53 -10.37
CA LYS A 246 -18.43 -22.15 -10.80
C LYS A 246 -17.91 -21.20 -9.71
N PRO A 247 -16.97 -20.28 -10.01
CA PRO A 247 -16.49 -19.32 -9.02
C PRO A 247 -17.53 -18.24 -8.76
N ASP A 248 -17.68 -17.87 -7.48
CA ASP A 248 -18.54 -16.78 -7.03
C ASP A 248 -17.75 -15.46 -6.93
N ILE A 249 -16.45 -15.54 -6.66
CA ILE A 249 -15.55 -14.39 -6.64
C ILE A 249 -14.13 -14.79 -7.04
N TYR A 250 -13.41 -13.86 -7.65
CA TYR A 250 -11.98 -13.94 -7.87
C TYR A 250 -11.22 -13.01 -6.93
N LEU A 251 -10.21 -13.53 -6.25
CA LEU A 251 -9.33 -12.73 -5.38
C LEU A 251 -7.97 -12.50 -6.05
N PRO A 252 -7.46 -11.26 -6.08
CA PRO A 252 -6.23 -10.94 -6.77
C PRO A 252 -4.98 -11.18 -5.91
N PHE A 253 -3.93 -11.67 -6.56
CA PHE A 253 -2.60 -11.91 -6.01
C PHE A 253 -1.55 -11.36 -6.98
N TRP A 254 -0.54 -10.68 -6.45
CA TRP A 254 0.65 -10.37 -7.22
C TRP A 254 1.52 -11.62 -7.34
N ASN A 255 1.81 -12.02 -8.57
CA ASN A 255 2.83 -13.02 -8.87
C ASN A 255 4.17 -12.32 -9.13
N LEU A 256 5.09 -12.43 -8.19
CA LEU A 256 6.33 -11.68 -8.11
C LEU A 256 7.54 -12.59 -8.29
N ARG A 257 8.28 -12.39 -9.38
CA ARG A 257 9.59 -13.03 -9.56
C ARG A 257 10.67 -12.10 -9.01
N ALA A 258 11.45 -12.62 -8.08
CA ALA A 258 12.54 -11.89 -7.45
C ALA A 258 13.90 -12.52 -7.77
N LYS A 259 14.92 -11.68 -7.94
CA LYS A 259 16.32 -12.08 -7.98
C LYS A 259 17.00 -11.75 -6.67
N ALA A 260 17.60 -12.76 -6.07
CA ALA A 260 18.40 -12.60 -4.86
C ALA A 260 19.86 -12.31 -5.18
N ARG A 261 20.47 -11.41 -4.40
CA ARG A 261 21.91 -11.21 -4.30
C ARG A 261 22.36 -11.65 -2.91
N GLY A 262 23.43 -12.41 -2.83
CA GLY A 262 23.94 -12.98 -1.57
C GLY A 262 23.37 -14.37 -1.22
N PHE A 263 22.33 -14.83 -1.92
CA PHE A 263 21.79 -16.19 -1.79
C PHE A 263 21.07 -16.64 -3.07
N ARG A 264 20.73 -17.93 -3.16
CA ARG A 264 19.97 -18.49 -4.28
C ARG A 264 18.48 -18.55 -3.94
N LEU A 265 17.65 -18.07 -4.87
CA LEU A 265 16.20 -18.08 -4.79
C LEU A 265 15.64 -17.85 -6.21
N GLN A 266 15.98 -18.71 -7.16
CA GLN A 266 15.46 -18.64 -8.53
C GLN A 266 14.48 -19.76 -8.83
N THR A 267 14.69 -20.92 -8.22
CA THR A 267 13.92 -22.13 -8.51
C THR A 267 13.21 -22.66 -7.27
N TRP A 268 12.28 -23.57 -7.48
CA TRP A 268 11.61 -24.29 -6.41
C TRP A 268 12.61 -25.00 -5.48
N ALA A 269 13.65 -25.60 -6.06
CA ALA A 269 14.68 -26.27 -5.29
C ALA A 269 15.50 -25.28 -4.44
N ASP A 270 15.76 -24.07 -4.95
CA ASP A 270 16.39 -23.02 -4.16
C ASP A 270 15.54 -22.61 -2.95
N LEU A 271 14.23 -22.42 -3.14
CA LEU A 271 13.32 -22.10 -2.03
C LEU A 271 13.38 -23.18 -0.95
N ILE A 272 13.22 -24.45 -1.33
CA ILE A 272 13.18 -25.59 -0.40
C ILE A 272 14.48 -25.67 0.40
N ARG A 273 15.64 -25.49 -0.26
CA ARG A 273 16.96 -25.48 0.39
C ARG A 273 17.11 -24.29 1.34
N LEU A 274 16.73 -23.09 0.89
CA LEU A 274 16.87 -21.86 1.67
C LEU A 274 16.01 -21.89 2.94
N THR A 275 14.79 -22.41 2.83
CA THR A 275 13.79 -22.43 3.90
C THR A 275 13.80 -23.72 4.72
N ASN A 276 14.55 -24.73 4.30
CA ASN A 276 14.58 -26.07 4.89
C ASN A 276 13.16 -26.67 5.05
N LEU A 277 12.35 -26.56 3.99
CA LEU A 277 11.00 -27.13 3.98
C LEU A 277 11.07 -28.66 4.04
N PRO A 278 10.17 -29.32 4.80
CA PRO A 278 10.12 -30.78 4.91
C PRO A 278 9.47 -31.39 3.65
N ARG A 279 10.09 -31.20 2.49
CA ARG A 279 9.63 -31.69 1.19
C ARG A 279 10.78 -32.34 0.43
N VAL A 280 10.52 -33.49 -0.17
CA VAL A 280 11.48 -34.18 -1.03
C VAL A 280 11.73 -33.34 -2.29
N LEU A 281 13.00 -33.06 -2.57
CA LEU A 281 13.41 -32.38 -3.81
C LEU A 281 13.25 -33.34 -4.99
N LEU A 282 12.45 -32.92 -5.97
CA LEU A 282 12.22 -33.65 -7.21
C LEU A 282 12.99 -32.98 -8.37
N PRO A 283 13.45 -33.73 -9.40
CA PRO A 283 14.27 -33.17 -10.47
C PRO A 283 13.64 -31.96 -11.19
N TRP A 284 12.32 -31.96 -11.40
CA TRP A 284 11.61 -30.85 -12.03
C TRP A 284 11.71 -29.53 -11.24
N MET A 285 11.92 -29.60 -9.91
CA MET A 285 12.03 -28.41 -9.05
C MET A 285 13.35 -27.64 -9.26
N GLU A 286 14.37 -28.28 -9.85
CA GLU A 286 15.66 -27.65 -10.13
C GLU A 286 15.59 -26.67 -11.29
N SER A 287 14.68 -26.90 -12.24
CA SER A 287 14.50 -26.06 -13.43
C SER A 287 13.24 -25.20 -13.38
N THR A 288 12.29 -25.50 -12.48
CA THR A 288 11.05 -24.72 -12.36
C THR A 288 11.31 -23.43 -11.61
N ALA A 289 11.10 -22.30 -12.28
CA ALA A 289 11.21 -20.97 -11.69
C ALA A 289 10.27 -20.81 -10.49
N PHE A 290 10.75 -20.14 -9.45
CA PHE A 290 9.96 -19.81 -8.28
C PHE A 290 9.53 -18.34 -8.32
N SER A 291 8.32 -18.09 -7.86
CA SER A 291 7.77 -16.76 -7.66
C SER A 291 7.02 -16.69 -6.34
N PHE A 292 6.75 -15.49 -5.86
CA PHE A 292 5.89 -15.29 -4.70
C PHE A 292 4.50 -14.89 -5.17
N ARG A 293 3.47 -15.48 -4.56
CA ARG A 293 2.08 -15.09 -4.77
C ARG A 293 1.57 -14.40 -3.51
N VAL A 294 1.46 -13.07 -3.57
CA VAL A 294 1.13 -12.22 -2.41
C VAL A 294 -0.24 -11.59 -2.65
N PRO A 295 -1.17 -11.56 -1.67
CA PRO A 295 -2.47 -10.91 -1.85
C PRO A 295 -2.31 -9.49 -2.39
N ALA A 296 -3.04 -9.15 -3.46
CA ALA A 296 -3.01 -7.81 -4.07
C ALA A 296 -4.03 -6.85 -3.41
N PHE A 297 -4.50 -7.18 -2.21
CA PHE A 297 -5.46 -6.42 -1.46
C PHE A 297 -5.08 -6.41 0.03
N LYS A 298 -5.48 -5.35 0.72
CA LYS A 298 -5.23 -5.18 2.15
C LYS A 298 -6.06 -6.18 2.95
N ILE A 299 -5.50 -6.83 3.97
CA ILE A 299 -6.30 -7.67 4.89
C ILE A 299 -5.59 -7.72 6.23
N ARG A 300 -6.22 -8.30 7.26
CA ARG A 300 -5.62 -8.44 8.58
C ARG A 300 -4.23 -9.09 8.49
N PRO A 301 -3.22 -8.59 9.24
CA PRO A 301 -1.83 -8.95 9.02
C PRO A 301 -1.54 -10.46 9.05
N GLU A 302 -2.11 -11.20 10.01
CA GLU A 302 -1.89 -12.65 10.12
C GLU A 302 -2.43 -13.41 8.91
N LEU A 303 -3.65 -13.06 8.47
CA LEU A 303 -4.27 -13.66 7.30
C LEU A 303 -3.48 -13.32 6.02
N PHE A 304 -3.03 -12.08 5.87
CA PHE A 304 -2.16 -11.66 4.77
C PHE A 304 -0.92 -12.53 4.67
N LEU A 305 -0.16 -12.70 5.76
CA LEU A 305 1.05 -13.54 5.77
C LEU A 305 0.75 -15.02 5.52
N ASN A 306 -0.33 -15.54 6.09
CA ASN A 306 -0.73 -16.93 5.90
C ASN A 306 -1.09 -17.21 4.44
N MET A 307 -1.88 -16.34 3.82
CA MET A 307 -2.24 -16.46 2.41
C MET A 307 -1.02 -16.34 1.50
N ALA A 308 -0.18 -15.31 1.72
CA ALA A 308 1.04 -15.13 0.94
C ALA A 308 1.96 -16.36 1.01
N ALA A 309 2.10 -16.95 2.21
CA ALA A 309 2.88 -18.17 2.40
C ALA A 309 2.24 -19.39 1.72
N GLN A 310 0.95 -19.66 1.98
CA GLN A 310 0.25 -20.84 1.47
C GLN A 310 0.18 -20.84 -0.06
N VAL A 311 -0.20 -19.71 -0.66
CA VAL A 311 -0.36 -19.60 -2.11
C VAL A 311 1.00 -19.65 -2.82
N SER A 312 2.04 -19.06 -2.23
CA SER A 312 3.42 -19.20 -2.75
C SER A 312 3.95 -20.64 -2.66
N LEU A 313 3.52 -21.44 -1.68
CA LEU A 313 3.90 -22.85 -1.52
C LEU A 313 3.08 -23.82 -2.36
N TYR A 314 1.84 -23.47 -2.66
CA TYR A 314 1.01 -24.32 -3.49
C TYR A 314 1.28 -24.06 -4.97
N GLN A 315 1.50 -22.80 -5.36
CA GLN A 315 1.60 -22.36 -6.76
C GLN A 315 0.47 -22.98 -7.61
N PRO A 316 -0.80 -22.65 -7.34
CA PRO A 316 -1.92 -23.28 -8.04
C PRO A 316 -1.69 -23.22 -9.56
N HIS A 317 -1.72 -24.40 -10.17
CA HIS A 317 -1.43 -24.60 -11.59
C HIS A 317 -2.74 -25.00 -12.26
N ALA A 318 -3.44 -23.99 -12.76
CA ALA A 318 -4.66 -24.17 -13.53
C ALA A 318 -4.46 -23.56 -14.91
N PRO A 319 -5.11 -24.11 -15.96
CA PRO A 319 -5.17 -23.41 -17.23
C PRO A 319 -5.77 -22.02 -17.00
N GLU A 320 -5.18 -21.04 -17.65
CA GLU A 320 -5.66 -19.67 -17.59
C GLU A 320 -6.89 -19.51 -18.48
N LEU A 321 -7.83 -18.64 -18.06
CA LEU A 321 -8.92 -18.23 -18.95
C LEU A 321 -8.37 -17.35 -20.08
N GLU A 322 -8.86 -17.56 -21.30
CA GLU A 322 -8.49 -16.75 -22.47
C GLU A 322 -9.12 -15.35 -22.43
N THR A 323 -10.26 -15.20 -21.74
CA THR A 323 -11.03 -13.95 -21.62
C THR A 323 -11.29 -13.60 -20.17
N LEU A 324 -11.60 -12.34 -19.88
CA LEU A 324 -11.96 -11.92 -18.53
C LEU A 324 -13.24 -12.64 -18.08
N PRO A 325 -13.28 -13.18 -16.85
CA PRO A 325 -14.49 -13.78 -16.33
C PRO A 325 -15.56 -12.70 -16.09
N ARG A 326 -16.83 -13.08 -16.26
CA ARG A 326 -17.98 -12.25 -15.86
C ARG A 326 -18.34 -12.40 -14.37
N THR A 327 -17.50 -13.10 -13.61
CA THR A 327 -17.60 -13.27 -12.16
C THR A 327 -17.04 -12.03 -11.44
N PRO A 328 -17.61 -11.62 -10.30
CA PRO A 328 -17.05 -10.53 -9.50
C PRO A 328 -15.55 -10.68 -9.20
N LEU A 329 -14.83 -9.57 -9.34
CA LEU A 329 -13.42 -9.45 -8.98
C LEU A 329 -13.30 -8.65 -7.68
N HIS A 330 -12.62 -9.18 -6.68
CA HIS A 330 -12.23 -8.39 -5.53
C HIS A 330 -11.18 -7.36 -5.97
N PRO A 331 -11.28 -6.08 -5.54
CA PRO A 331 -10.38 -5.04 -6.01
C PRO A 331 -8.94 -5.28 -5.57
N ALA A 332 -7.99 -4.97 -6.45
CA ALA A 332 -6.58 -4.92 -6.09
C ALA A 332 -6.32 -3.59 -5.37
N THR A 333 -6.15 -3.60 -4.05
CA THR A 333 -5.97 -2.40 -3.22
C THR A 333 -4.55 -2.27 -2.63
N LEU A 334 -3.67 -3.22 -2.92
CA LEU A 334 -2.26 -3.20 -2.52
C LEU A 334 -1.35 -3.05 -3.76
N PRO A 335 -0.46 -2.04 -3.83
CA PRO A 335 0.49 -1.91 -4.93
C PRO A 335 1.52 -3.03 -4.97
N ARG A 336 1.95 -3.43 -6.17
CA ARG A 336 2.97 -4.47 -6.35
C ARG A 336 4.29 -4.21 -5.61
N ASN A 337 4.71 -2.95 -5.49
CA ASN A 337 5.93 -2.60 -4.76
C ASN A 337 5.78 -2.85 -3.24
N GLU A 338 4.60 -2.61 -2.67
CA GLU A 338 4.34 -2.92 -1.25
C GLU A 338 4.25 -4.44 -1.03
N ALA A 339 3.62 -5.17 -1.95
CA ALA A 339 3.62 -6.63 -1.94
C ALA A 339 5.06 -7.19 -2.00
N PHE A 340 5.94 -6.55 -2.79
CA PHE A 340 7.35 -6.90 -2.86
C PHE A 340 8.12 -6.61 -1.55
N GLU A 341 7.81 -5.50 -0.87
CA GLU A 341 8.38 -5.20 0.45
C GLU A 341 8.03 -6.27 1.50
N ALA A 342 6.95 -7.05 1.30
CA ALA A 342 6.55 -8.14 2.18
C ALA A 342 7.41 -9.41 2.03
N LEU A 343 8.17 -9.58 0.94
CA LEU A 343 8.83 -10.85 0.64
C LEU A 343 9.79 -11.37 1.73
N PRO A 344 10.60 -10.53 2.41
CA PRO A 344 11.45 -10.99 3.51
C PRO A 344 10.65 -11.63 4.65
N VAL A 345 9.52 -11.04 5.04
CA VAL A 345 8.67 -11.59 6.11
C VAL A 345 7.87 -12.80 5.64
N VAL A 346 7.49 -12.88 4.36
CA VAL A 346 6.89 -14.08 3.76
C VAL A 346 7.90 -15.24 3.76
N LEU A 347 9.14 -15.03 3.31
CA LEU A 347 10.21 -16.03 3.38
C LEU A 347 10.45 -16.55 4.80
N GLY A 348 10.48 -15.64 5.77
CA GLY A 348 10.62 -16.02 7.16
C GLY A 348 9.40 -16.77 7.72
N ARG A 349 8.18 -16.49 7.20
CA ARG A 349 6.97 -17.26 7.53
C ARG A 349 7.02 -18.68 6.94
N LEU A 350 7.59 -18.83 5.75
CA LEU A 350 7.81 -20.12 5.07
C LEU A 350 8.87 -21.00 5.74
N THR A 351 9.72 -20.43 6.59
CA THR A 351 10.90 -21.11 7.13
C THR A 351 10.69 -21.57 8.57
N PRO A 352 10.65 -22.88 8.85
CA PRO A 352 10.55 -23.39 10.21
C PRO A 352 11.75 -23.01 11.08
N ALA A 353 12.97 -23.05 10.52
CA ALA A 353 14.23 -22.79 11.23
C ALA A 353 14.81 -21.38 10.93
N ARG A 354 14.12 -20.33 11.39
CA ARG A 354 14.44 -18.92 11.07
C ARG A 354 15.87 -18.47 11.41
N LYS A 355 16.51 -19.11 12.39
CA LYS A 355 17.89 -18.81 12.83
C LYS A 355 18.92 -18.84 11.70
N ASN A 356 18.74 -19.73 10.72
CA ASN A 356 19.68 -19.86 9.60
C ASN A 356 19.35 -18.87 8.48
N LEU A 357 18.07 -18.49 8.35
CA LEU A 357 17.59 -17.62 7.27
C LEU A 357 17.95 -16.15 7.51
N PHE A 358 17.84 -15.67 8.75
CA PHE A 358 17.94 -14.24 9.02
C PHE A 358 19.29 -13.63 8.62
N PRO A 359 20.46 -14.25 8.95
CA PRO A 359 21.75 -13.74 8.50
C PRO A 359 21.86 -13.69 6.96
N ILE A 360 21.28 -14.67 6.27
CA ILE A 360 21.31 -14.77 4.81
C ILE A 360 20.49 -13.64 4.17
N ILE A 361 19.26 -13.41 4.65
CA ILE A 361 18.39 -12.36 4.12
C ILE A 361 18.95 -10.97 4.47
N GLN A 362 19.45 -10.76 5.69
CA GLN A 362 20.01 -9.47 6.12
C GLN A 362 21.34 -9.15 5.44
N GLY A 363 22.15 -10.15 5.12
CA GLY A 363 23.38 -10.00 4.34
C GLY A 363 23.17 -9.96 2.82
N GLY A 364 21.93 -10.20 2.37
CA GLY A 364 21.56 -10.24 0.96
C GLY A 364 20.59 -9.12 0.57
N SER A 365 20.12 -9.16 -0.67
CA SER A 365 19.05 -8.29 -1.14
C SER A 365 18.18 -9.00 -2.17
N LEU A 366 16.93 -8.54 -2.28
CA LEU A 366 16.00 -8.98 -3.31
C LEU A 366 15.75 -7.83 -4.28
N ARG A 367 15.63 -8.14 -5.56
CA ARG A 367 15.17 -7.22 -6.60
C ARG A 367 14.02 -7.85 -7.38
N MET A 368 12.92 -7.14 -7.57
CA MET A 368 11.82 -7.56 -8.44
C MET A 368 12.29 -7.55 -9.90
N VAL A 369 12.05 -8.64 -10.62
CA VAL A 369 12.41 -8.79 -12.04
C VAL A 369 11.16 -8.80 -12.92
N GLU A 370 10.14 -9.52 -12.47
CA GLU A 370 8.85 -9.61 -13.16
C GLU A 370 7.73 -9.53 -12.12
N ALA A 371 6.60 -8.95 -12.54
CA ALA A 371 5.38 -8.87 -11.76
C ALA A 371 4.17 -8.98 -12.70
N SER A 372 3.25 -9.89 -12.39
CA SER A 372 1.93 -9.97 -13.01
C SER A 372 0.86 -10.09 -11.93
N ILE A 373 -0.42 -9.96 -12.31
CA ILE A 373 -1.54 -10.15 -11.39
C ILE A 373 -2.28 -11.44 -11.73
N GLU A 374 -2.47 -12.29 -10.73
CA GLU A 374 -3.22 -13.54 -10.82
C GLU A 374 -4.51 -13.43 -10.01
N TYR A 375 -5.61 -13.93 -10.57
CA TYR A 375 -6.91 -13.99 -9.93
C TYR A 375 -7.23 -15.44 -9.62
N LEU A 376 -7.33 -15.76 -8.33
CA LEU A 376 -7.67 -17.08 -7.85
C LEU A 376 -9.19 -17.20 -7.66
N PRO A 377 -9.82 -18.27 -8.16
CA PRO A 377 -11.25 -18.49 -7.99
C PRO A 377 -11.60 -18.98 -6.59
N PHE A 378 -12.66 -18.45 -6.01
CA PHE A 378 -13.24 -18.90 -4.76
C PHE A 378 -14.74 -19.18 -4.94
N VAL A 379 -15.22 -20.17 -4.21
CA VAL A 379 -16.64 -20.54 -4.12
C VAL A 379 -17.23 -20.08 -2.78
N GLU A 380 -18.49 -19.70 -2.78
CA GLU A 380 -19.18 -19.14 -1.64
C GLU A 380 -19.75 -20.25 -0.74
N GLY A 381 -19.26 -20.31 0.50
CA GLY A 381 -19.88 -21.05 1.59
C GLY A 381 -20.76 -20.16 2.47
N PRO A 382 -21.32 -20.68 3.59
CA PRO A 382 -22.22 -19.90 4.44
C PRO A 382 -21.58 -18.64 5.05
N ARG A 383 -20.34 -18.74 5.55
CA ARG A 383 -19.62 -17.64 6.25
C ARG A 383 -18.27 -17.28 5.64
N GLU A 384 -17.83 -18.04 4.65
CA GLU A 384 -16.51 -17.95 4.08
C GLU A 384 -16.53 -18.22 2.58
N PHE A 385 -15.51 -17.74 1.91
CA PHE A 385 -15.15 -18.13 0.55
C PHE A 385 -14.04 -19.17 0.63
N ILE A 386 -14.11 -20.21 -0.19
CA ILE A 386 -13.16 -21.32 -0.17
C ILE A 386 -12.48 -21.41 -1.53
N GLN A 387 -11.15 -21.48 -1.54
CA GLN A 387 -10.37 -21.83 -2.73
C GLN A 387 -10.43 -23.35 -2.90
N PRO A 388 -11.03 -23.89 -3.98
CA PRO A 388 -11.36 -25.32 -4.05
C PRO A 388 -10.16 -26.28 -4.05
N GLU A 389 -9.03 -25.91 -4.65
CA GLU A 389 -7.88 -26.80 -4.79
C GLU A 389 -7.02 -26.91 -3.53
N MET A 390 -6.88 -25.79 -2.82
CA MET A 390 -6.06 -25.64 -1.62
C MET A 390 -6.87 -25.84 -0.34
N ASN A 391 -8.20 -25.88 -0.44
CA ASN A 391 -9.13 -25.80 0.68
C ASN A 391 -8.81 -24.61 1.61
N MET A 392 -8.42 -23.48 0.99
CA MET A 392 -8.05 -22.26 1.71
C MET A 392 -9.30 -21.41 1.90
N ALA A 393 -9.74 -21.25 3.15
CA ALA A 393 -10.94 -20.49 3.49
C ALA A 393 -10.63 -19.05 3.93
N ILE A 394 -11.49 -18.12 3.53
CA ILE A 394 -11.43 -16.70 3.91
C ILE A 394 -12.81 -16.26 4.37
N GLN A 395 -12.90 -15.77 5.60
CA GLN A 395 -14.15 -15.26 6.16
C GLN A 395 -14.67 -14.06 5.35
N LYS A 396 -15.96 -14.06 5.01
CA LYS A 396 -16.59 -12.97 4.22
C LYS A 396 -16.36 -11.60 4.86
N ASN A 397 -16.49 -11.52 6.19
CA ASN A 397 -16.23 -10.30 6.94
C ASN A 397 -14.79 -9.81 6.78
N ALA A 398 -13.80 -10.71 6.69
CA ALA A 398 -12.41 -10.30 6.52
C ALA A 398 -12.17 -9.60 5.17
N LEU A 399 -12.87 -10.02 4.11
CA LEU A 399 -12.88 -9.36 2.80
C LEU A 399 -13.78 -8.12 2.74
N HIS A 400 -14.82 -8.02 3.56
CA HIS A 400 -15.55 -6.76 3.69
C HIS A 400 -14.64 -5.68 4.31
N TRP A 401 -13.90 -6.04 5.36
CA TRP A 401 -12.98 -5.11 5.99
C TRP A 401 -11.78 -4.75 5.09
N SER A 402 -11.39 -5.58 4.11
CA SER A 402 -10.28 -5.23 3.20
C SER A 402 -10.55 -4.00 2.33
N THR A 403 -11.81 -3.70 2.06
CA THR A 403 -12.24 -2.51 1.29
C THR A 403 -12.60 -1.32 2.18
N THR A 404 -12.70 -1.54 3.50
CA THR A 404 -13.09 -0.50 4.47
C THR A 404 -11.93 -0.10 5.40
N LEU A 405 -10.78 -0.78 5.32
CA LEU A 405 -9.63 -0.65 6.23
C LEU A 405 -8.65 0.47 5.87
#